data_AF-A0A8J8YFF8-F1
#
_entry.id   AF-A0A8J8YFF8-F1
#
_cell.length_a   1.000
_cell.length_b   1.000
_cell.length_c   1.000
_cell.angle_alpha   90.00
_cell.angle_beta   90.00
_cell.angle_gamma   90.00
#
_symmetry.space_group_name_H-M   'P 1'
#
loop_
_entity.id
_entity.type
_entity.pdbx_description
1 polymer ?
#
loop_
_entity_poly.entity_id
_entity_poly.type
_entity_poly.pdbx_seq_one_letter_code
_entity_poly.pdbx_strand_id
1 'polypeptide(L)'
;TSGRLFNCEGWAESRGRPVEELSASGCTREHHPGPEVAADRIAGLIEALERAVKMSDKPDLSEVETFDKSKLKKTNTEEKNTLPSKETIQQEKEYNQRS
;
A
#
# COMPACT_ATOMS: atom_id res chain seq x y z
N THR A 1 -48.24 18.69 35.04
CA THR A 1 -48.42 17.26 35.38
C THR A 1 -47.10 16.74 35.87
N SER A 2 -47.03 16.40 37.16
CA SER A 2 -45.81 16.07 37.90
C SER A 2 -45.07 14.87 37.27
N GLY A 3 -44.10 15.16 36.40
CA GLY A 3 -43.20 14.17 35.82
C GLY A 3 -42.17 13.80 36.88
N ARG A 4 -42.52 12.77 37.67
CA ARG A 4 -41.72 12.20 38.75
C ARG A 4 -40.33 11.87 38.18
N LEU A 5 -39.32 12.67 38.54
CA LEU A 5 -37.92 12.40 38.24
C LEU A 5 -37.63 10.97 38.67
N PHE A 6 -37.34 10.10 37.71
CA PHE A 6 -36.88 8.75 37.99
C PHE A 6 -35.44 8.88 38.50
N ASN A 7 -35.31 9.15 39.79
CA ASN A 7 -34.01 9.17 40.45
C ASN A 7 -33.38 7.77 40.32
N CYS A 8 -32.05 7.69 40.21
CA CYS A 8 -31.31 6.42 40.14
C CYS A 8 -31.71 5.45 41.27
N GLU A 9 -32.12 5.99 42.42
CA GLU A 9 -32.67 5.26 43.56
C GLU A 9 -33.96 4.47 43.21
N GLY A 10 -34.88 5.05 42.44
CA GLY A 10 -36.14 4.40 42.04
C GLY A 10 -35.97 3.28 41.01
N TRP A 11 -34.92 3.33 40.18
CA TRP A 11 -34.59 2.27 39.23
C TRP A 11 -34.01 1.03 39.94
N ALA A 12 -33.25 1.26 41.00
CA ALA A 12 -32.63 0.22 41.79
C ALA A 12 -33.61 -0.55 42.69
N GLU A 13 -34.52 0.19 43.32
CA GLU A 13 -35.54 -0.36 44.22
C GLU A 13 -36.50 -1.29 43.47
N SER A 14 -36.81 -0.97 42.19
CA SER A 14 -37.59 -1.85 41.30
C SER A 14 -36.87 -3.15 40.91
N ARG A 15 -35.55 -3.26 41.12
CA ARG A 15 -34.74 -4.45 40.79
C ARG A 15 -34.32 -5.26 42.01
N GLY A 16 -34.82 -4.91 43.21
CA GLY A 16 -34.48 -5.62 44.45
C GLY A 16 -32.99 -5.58 44.79
N ARG A 17 -32.26 -4.57 44.31
CA ARG A 17 -30.82 -4.42 44.58
C ARG A 17 -30.61 -3.62 45.87
N PRO A 18 -29.70 -4.06 46.76
CA PRO A 18 -29.38 -3.30 47.97
C PRO A 18 -28.86 -1.91 47.60
N VAL A 19 -29.39 -0.89 48.29
CA VAL A 19 -29.10 0.53 48.08
C VAL A 19 -27.60 0.87 48.24
N GLU A 20 -26.83 0.02 48.93
CA GLU A 20 -25.37 0.14 49.03
C GLU A 20 -24.62 -0.12 47.70
N GLU A 21 -25.23 -0.81 46.72
CA GLU A 21 -24.61 -1.09 45.42
C GLU A 21 -24.78 0.08 44.41
N LEU A 22 -25.52 1.13 44.79
CA LEU A 22 -25.87 2.25 43.91
C LEU A 22 -24.88 3.40 43.94
N SER A 23 -24.06 3.53 44.98
CA SER A 23 -22.97 4.51 44.97
C SER A 23 -21.81 4.08 44.05
N ALA A 24 -21.73 2.79 43.72
CA ALA A 24 -20.69 2.22 42.86
C ALA A 24 -21.13 1.97 41.40
N SER A 25 -22.45 1.96 41.13
CA SER A 25 -22.99 1.79 39.78
C SER A 25 -23.08 3.14 39.05
N GLY A 26 -21.94 3.77 38.84
CA GLY A 26 -21.81 4.84 37.84
C GLY A 26 -21.99 4.23 36.45
N CYS A 27 -23.18 4.44 35.86
CA CYS A 27 -23.50 4.32 34.44
C CYS A 27 -22.53 3.47 33.60
N THR A 28 -22.78 2.17 33.43
CA THR A 28 -22.05 1.39 32.41
C THR A 28 -22.45 1.91 31.02
N ARG A 29 -21.63 2.81 30.50
CA ARG A 29 -21.60 3.19 29.09
C ARG A 29 -21.13 1.97 28.32
N GLU A 30 -22.06 1.28 27.67
CA GLU A 30 -21.80 0.27 26.65
C GLU A 30 -20.65 0.77 25.76
N HIS A 31 -19.49 0.10 25.85
CA HIS A 31 -18.27 0.45 25.14
C HIS A 31 -18.48 0.12 23.64
N HIS A 32 -19.01 1.08 22.89
CA HIS A 32 -18.80 1.09 21.45
C HIS A 32 -17.29 1.11 21.19
N PRO A 33 -16.74 0.19 20.37
CA PRO A 33 -15.31 0.19 20.07
C PRO A 33 -14.97 1.52 19.41
N GLY A 34 -14.16 2.31 20.11
CA GLY A 34 -13.70 3.62 19.66
C GLY A 34 -12.80 3.52 18.43
N PRO A 35 -12.44 4.67 17.82
CA PRO A 35 -11.54 4.74 16.66
C PRO A 35 -10.19 4.04 16.89
N GLU A 36 -9.79 3.85 18.14
CA GLU A 36 -8.58 3.11 18.54
C GLU A 36 -8.58 1.65 18.06
N VAL A 37 -9.72 0.94 18.19
CA VAL A 37 -9.83 -0.46 17.73
C VAL A 37 -9.80 -0.56 16.20
N ALA A 38 -10.24 0.49 15.49
CA ALA A 38 -10.13 0.54 14.04
C ALA A 38 -8.66 0.74 13.59
N ALA A 39 -7.89 1.54 14.32
CA ALA A 39 -6.47 1.77 14.05
C ALA A 39 -5.65 0.47 14.19
N ASP A 40 -5.88 -0.32 15.24
CA ASP A 40 -5.20 -1.61 15.44
C ASP A 40 -5.47 -2.61 14.31
N ARG A 41 -6.71 -2.66 13.82
CA ARG A 41 -7.07 -3.52 12.67
C ARG A 41 -6.38 -3.07 11.38
N ILE A 42 -6.27 -1.76 11.16
CA ILE A 42 -5.56 -1.20 10.01
C ILE A 42 -4.06 -1.49 10.11
N ALA A 43 -3.46 -1.34 11.31
CA ALA A 43 -2.05 -1.63 11.53
C ALA A 43 -1.71 -3.10 11.20
N GLY A 44 -2.54 -4.05 11.67
CA GLY A 44 -2.38 -5.47 11.36
C GLY A 44 -2.48 -5.79 9.85
N LEU A 45 -3.35 -5.07 9.12
CA LEU A 45 -3.46 -5.22 7.66
C LEU A 45 -2.24 -4.67 6.92
N ILE A 46 -1.69 -3.54 7.37
CA ILE A 46 -0.47 -2.95 6.80
C ILE A 46 0.70 -3.91 6.98
N GLU A 47 0.90 -4.47 8.19
CA GLU A 47 1.97 -5.43 8.45
C GLU A 47 1.85 -6.70 7.59
N ALA A 48 0.63 -7.22 7.42
CA ALA A 48 0.39 -8.40 6.58
C ALA A 48 0.73 -8.12 5.10
N LEU A 49 0.40 -6.94 4.60
CA LEU A 49 0.71 -6.54 3.23
C LEU A 49 2.22 -6.35 3.02
N GLU A 50 2.92 -5.72 3.96
CA GLU A 50 4.37 -5.57 3.90
C GLU A 50 5.10 -6.92 3.88
N ARG A 51 4.64 -7.89 4.67
CA ARG A 51 5.17 -9.26 4.66
C ARG A 51 4.95 -9.94 3.31
N ALA A 52 3.76 -9.81 2.72
CA ALA A 52 3.46 -10.37 1.40
C ALA A 52 4.33 -9.75 0.29
N VAL A 53 4.57 -8.44 0.33
CA VAL A 53 5.40 -7.72 -0.67
C VAL A 53 6.89 -8.05 -0.53
N LYS A 54 7.36 -8.42 0.67
CA LYS A 54 8.74 -8.86 0.92
C LYS A 54 9.00 -10.30 0.44
N MET A 55 8.01 -11.19 0.53
CA MET A 55 8.12 -12.60 0.11
C MET A 55 7.82 -12.81 -1.38
N SER A 56 7.38 -11.79 -2.10
CA SER A 56 7.17 -11.88 -3.55
C SER A 56 8.52 -12.08 -4.25
N ASP A 57 8.59 -13.02 -5.20
CA ASP A 57 9.75 -13.39 -6.02
C ASP A 57 10.24 -12.24 -6.92
N LYS A 58 10.70 -11.15 -6.32
CA LYS A 58 11.38 -10.07 -7.03
C LYS A 58 12.74 -10.60 -7.45
N PRO A 59 13.16 -10.38 -8.71
CA PRO A 59 14.51 -10.76 -9.12
C PRO A 59 15.53 -10.04 -8.24
N ASP A 60 16.52 -10.78 -7.74
CA ASP A 60 17.64 -10.19 -7.05
C ASP A 60 18.47 -9.36 -8.03
N LEU A 61 18.55 -8.05 -7.80
CA LEU A 61 19.30 -7.11 -8.62
C LEU A 61 20.68 -6.81 -8.04
N SER A 62 21.07 -7.45 -6.93
CA SER A 62 22.38 -7.26 -6.28
C SER A 62 23.55 -7.58 -7.21
N GLU A 63 23.38 -8.57 -8.10
CA GLU A 63 24.38 -8.93 -9.10
C GLU A 63 24.58 -7.81 -10.13
N VAL A 64 23.54 -7.03 -10.45
CA VAL A 64 23.65 -5.91 -11.39
C VAL A 64 24.45 -4.75 -10.78
N GLU A 65 24.29 -4.49 -9.48
CA GLU A 65 25.03 -3.44 -8.77
C GLU A 65 26.52 -3.77 -8.64
N THR A 66 26.85 -5.05 -8.49
CA THR A 66 28.22 -5.53 -8.21
C THR A 66 28.90 -6.18 -9.42
N PHE A 67 28.25 -6.19 -10.58
CA PHE A 67 28.76 -6.84 -11.78
C PHE A 67 30.12 -6.24 -12.22
N ASP A 68 31.15 -7.08 -12.22
CA ASP A 68 32.47 -6.69 -12.69
C ASP A 68 32.53 -6.67 -14.22
N LYS A 69 32.61 -5.45 -14.77
CA LYS A 69 32.74 -5.20 -16.23
C LYS A 69 33.97 -5.86 -16.84
N SER A 70 34.99 -6.22 -16.06
CA SER A 70 36.18 -6.92 -16.54
C SER A 70 35.86 -8.34 -17.06
N LYS A 71 34.78 -8.94 -16.57
CA LYS A 71 34.28 -10.27 -17.01
C LYS A 71 33.63 -10.25 -18.40
N LEU A 72 33.42 -9.07 -19.00
CA LEU A 72 32.88 -8.96 -20.35
C LEU A 72 33.93 -9.33 -21.39
N LYS A 73 33.59 -10.24 -22.31
CA LYS A 73 34.43 -10.57 -23.47
C LYS A 73 34.64 -9.33 -24.33
N LYS A 74 35.89 -9.09 -24.73
CA LYS A 74 36.21 -8.03 -25.69
C LYS A 74 35.68 -8.45 -27.05
N THR A 75 34.74 -7.68 -27.57
CA THR A 75 34.20 -7.85 -28.92
C THR A 75 34.55 -6.61 -29.72
N ASN A 76 35.15 -6.80 -30.90
CA ASN A 76 35.31 -5.73 -31.87
C ASN A 76 33.96 -5.58 -32.61
N THR A 77 33.33 -4.41 -32.49
CA THR A 77 32.09 -4.10 -33.19
C THR A 77 32.43 -3.22 -34.39
N GLU A 78 32.23 -3.73 -35.60
CA GLU A 78 32.30 -2.92 -36.81
C GLU A 78 30.94 -2.25 -37.06
N GLU A 79 30.83 -0.96 -36.75
CA GLU A 79 29.65 -0.16 -37.11
C GLU A 79 29.68 0.11 -38.62
N LYS A 80 28.86 -0.61 -39.40
CA LYS A 80 28.70 -0.38 -40.85
C LYS A 80 27.70 0.74 -41.13
N ASN A 81 27.97 1.93 -40.60
CA ASN A 81 27.24 3.14 -40.95
C ASN A 81 27.93 3.83 -42.13
N THR A 82 28.09 3.11 -43.25
CA THR A 82 28.61 3.74 -44.47
C THR A 82 27.51 4.60 -45.07
N LEU A 83 27.77 5.91 -45.18
CA LEU A 83 26.90 6.82 -45.90
C LEU A 83 26.68 6.32 -47.33
N PRO A 84 25.46 6.42 -47.89
CA PRO A 84 25.22 6.05 -49.28
C PRO A 84 26.10 6.89 -50.21
N SER A 85 26.59 6.29 -51.29
CA SER A 85 27.42 6.99 -52.27
C SER A 85 26.61 8.05 -53.02
N LYS A 86 27.28 9.06 -53.60
CA LYS A 86 26.62 10.09 -54.44
C LYS A 86 25.82 9.46 -55.58
N GLU A 87 26.32 8.37 -56.15
CA GLU A 87 25.64 7.65 -57.23
C GLU A 87 24.35 7.00 -56.74
N THR A 88 24.37 6.34 -55.58
CA THR A 88 23.19 5.74 -54.95
C THR A 88 22.11 6.79 -54.68
N ILE A 89 22.51 7.94 -54.13
CA ILE A 89 21.58 9.05 -53.86
C ILE A 89 20.97 9.59 -55.16
N GLN A 90 21.77 9.72 -56.22
CA GLN A 90 21.30 10.24 -57.50
C GLN A 90 20.36 9.27 -58.21
N GLN A 91 20.67 7.97 -58.19
CA GLN A 91 19.80 6.92 -58.74
C GLN A 91 18.43 6.91 -58.05
N GLU A 92 18.41 6.99 -56.72
CA GLU A 92 17.16 7.02 -55.95
C GLU A 92 16.37 8.31 -56.20
N LYS A 93 17.06 9.45 -56.35
CA LYS A 93 16.45 10.71 -56.78
C LYS A 93 15.81 10.62 -58.17
N GLU A 94 16.47 9.99 -59.13
CA GLU A 94 15.94 9.80 -60.49
C GLU A 94 14.76 8.83 -60.52
N TYR A 95 14.84 7.72 -59.78
CA TYR A 95 13.75 6.77 -59.63
C TYR A 95 12.51 7.44 -59.02
N ASN A 96 12.69 8.19 -57.93
CA ASN A 96 11.60 8.91 -57.26
C ASN A 96 11.00 10.04 -58.09
N GLN A 97 11.71 10.56 -59.10
CA GLN A 97 11.18 11.56 -60.04
C GLN A 97 10.45 10.93 -61.24
N ARG A 98 10.72 9.66 -61.55
CA ARG A 98 10.12 8.94 -62.68
C ARG A 98 8.86 8.15 -62.28
N SER A 99 8.67 7.86 -61.00
CA SER A 99 7.43 7.32 -60.44
C SER A 99 6.38 8.40 -60.23
#